data_AF-A0A358C269-F1
#
_entry.id   AF-A0A358C269-F1
#
_cell.length_a   1.000
_cell.length_b   1.000
_cell.length_c   1.000
_cell.angle_alpha   90.00
_cell.angle_beta   90.00
_cell.angle_gamma   90.00
#
_symmetry.space_group_name_H-M   'P 1'
#
loop_
_entity.id
_entity.type
_entity.pdbx_description
1 polymer ?
#
loop_
_entity_poly.entity_id
_entity_poly.type
_entity_poly.pdbx_seq_one_letter_code
_entity_poly.pdbx_strand_id
1 'polypeptide(L)'
;MSWANTCRPMDSQYAFETVQSQAGYPRLYTGPQPIRVQITLLSERLGISPEPAISNVERTCRAPLPEGAEGWFAVPSLAGLTGGPRGNPPERYLRGMRRVVGALCAFGYKRSWSGEPDRLLDVAIGHRTAECLAHIAEQQAGGIWVIPAQFGKRFAGASARRAEVVCTPDEFPLDLICVGAMLLAHPTRLPRLCDLGMICGGNGNSLLKTQPATLMIVGRNHAPEIDVMDGSVHHAYLGVPTGFVPQLG
;
A
#
# COMPACT_ATOMS: atom_id res chain seq x y z
N MET A 1 2.48 -34.56 -34.23
CA MET A 1 1.72 -33.60 -33.39
C MET A 1 2.68 -33.05 -32.35
N SER A 2 3.17 -31.83 -32.57
CA SER A 2 4.18 -31.18 -31.72
C SER A 2 3.49 -30.39 -30.61
N TRP A 3 3.72 -30.79 -29.36
CA TRP A 3 3.36 -30.02 -28.18
C TRP A 3 4.34 -28.86 -28.03
N ALA A 4 3.99 -27.69 -28.58
CA ALA A 4 4.67 -26.45 -28.24
C ALA A 4 4.11 -25.94 -26.91
N ASN A 5 4.77 -26.32 -25.82
CA ASN A 5 4.70 -25.59 -24.55
C ASN A 5 5.16 -24.15 -24.81
N THR A 6 4.20 -23.26 -25.02
CA THR A 6 4.47 -21.83 -25.10
C THR A 6 4.59 -21.33 -23.66
N CYS A 7 5.82 -21.31 -23.14
CA CYS A 7 6.17 -20.47 -22.01
C CYS A 7 5.90 -19.02 -22.42
N ARG A 8 4.72 -18.50 -22.09
CA ARG A 8 4.45 -17.07 -22.14
C ARG A 8 5.47 -16.40 -21.19
N PRO A 9 6.24 -15.40 -21.63
CA PRO A 9 7.10 -14.65 -20.71
C PRO A 9 6.23 -14.14 -19.56
N MET A 10 6.72 -14.25 -18.31
CA MET A 10 6.00 -13.82 -17.09
C MET A 10 5.39 -12.42 -17.27
N ASP A 11 6.07 -11.54 -18.01
CA ASP A 11 5.62 -10.19 -18.37
C ASP A 11 4.32 -10.09 -19.18
N SER A 12 3.81 -11.18 -19.74
CA SER A 12 2.54 -11.21 -20.47
C SER A 12 1.34 -11.63 -19.61
N GLN A 13 1.58 -12.11 -18.38
CA GLN A 13 0.51 -12.46 -17.45
C GLN A 13 -0.26 -11.20 -17.02
N TYR A 14 -1.60 -11.26 -17.08
CA TYR A 14 -2.51 -10.16 -16.76
C TYR A 14 -2.27 -8.87 -17.58
N ALA A 15 -1.60 -8.93 -18.73
CA ALA A 15 -1.33 -7.74 -19.55
C ALA A 15 -2.61 -7.00 -19.98
N PHE A 16 -3.71 -7.73 -20.19
CA PHE A 16 -5.03 -7.19 -20.51
C PHE A 16 -5.70 -6.46 -19.33
N GLU A 17 -5.15 -6.58 -18.12
CA GLU A 17 -5.62 -5.88 -16.91
C GLU A 17 -4.93 -4.52 -16.73
N THR A 18 -4.39 -3.95 -17.82
CA THR A 18 -3.87 -2.58 -17.87
C THR A 18 -4.68 -1.77 -18.87
N VAL A 19 -5.15 -0.61 -18.44
CA VAL A 19 -5.75 0.41 -19.31
C VAL A 19 -4.92 1.68 -19.27
N GLN A 20 -4.95 2.48 -20.35
CA GLN A 20 -4.28 3.77 -20.34
C GLN A 20 -4.95 4.71 -19.31
N SER A 21 -4.16 5.25 -18.39
CA SER A 21 -4.61 6.20 -17.38
C SER A 21 -4.05 7.59 -17.64
N GLN A 22 -4.92 8.61 -17.62
CA GLN A 22 -4.52 10.01 -17.59
C GLN A 22 -4.66 10.64 -16.19
N ALA A 23 -5.13 9.86 -15.20
CA ALA A 23 -5.39 10.36 -13.87
C ALA A 23 -4.10 10.80 -13.16
N GLY A 24 -4.08 12.03 -12.68
CA GLY A 24 -2.96 12.61 -11.93
C GLY A 24 -3.19 12.56 -10.43
N TYR A 25 -2.14 12.87 -9.67
CA TYR A 25 -2.32 13.22 -8.26
C TYR A 25 -3.07 14.53 -8.09
N PRO A 26 -3.71 14.73 -6.92
CA PRO A 26 -4.32 16.00 -6.60
C PRO A 26 -3.29 17.11 -6.68
N ARG A 27 -3.70 18.30 -7.14
CA ARG A 27 -2.80 19.47 -7.23
C ARG A 27 -2.19 19.87 -5.88
N LEU A 28 -2.87 19.57 -4.78
CA LEU A 28 -2.40 19.86 -3.41
C LEU A 28 -1.38 18.83 -2.89
N TYR A 29 -1.17 17.73 -3.60
CA TYR A 29 -0.13 16.76 -3.29
C TYR A 29 1.12 17.09 -4.11
N THR A 30 2.13 17.67 -3.44
CA THR A 30 3.39 18.10 -4.05
C THR A 30 4.52 17.08 -3.87
N GLY A 31 4.17 15.82 -3.60
CA GLY A 31 5.12 14.75 -3.29
C GLY A 31 5.18 14.41 -1.79
N PRO A 32 6.08 13.48 -1.42
CA PRO A 32 6.22 13.01 -0.05
C PRO A 32 6.66 14.14 0.90
N GLN A 33 6.08 14.19 2.09
CA GLN A 33 6.53 15.07 3.17
C GLN A 33 7.96 14.73 3.59
N PRO A 34 8.73 15.65 4.19
CA PRO A 34 10.04 15.33 4.75
C PRO A 34 9.96 14.12 5.70
N ILE A 35 10.88 13.17 5.59
CA ILE A 35 10.75 11.87 6.28
C ILE A 35 10.64 12.00 7.81
N ARG A 36 11.36 12.94 8.41
CA ARG A 36 11.26 13.24 9.85
C ARG A 36 9.85 13.72 10.24
N VAL A 37 9.20 14.52 9.39
CA VAL A 37 7.81 14.96 9.60
C VAL A 37 6.86 13.76 9.52
N GLN A 38 7.04 12.87 8.55
CA GLN A 38 6.23 11.65 8.44
C GLN A 38 6.36 10.78 9.70
N ILE A 39 7.58 10.57 10.21
CA ILE A 39 7.84 9.79 11.43
C ILE A 39 7.12 10.41 12.63
N THR A 40 7.25 11.72 12.84
CA THR A 40 6.56 12.43 13.92
C THR A 40 5.04 12.29 13.83
N LEU A 41 4.47 12.51 12.64
CA LEU A 41 3.04 12.39 12.40
C LEU A 41 2.52 10.96 12.65
N LEU A 42 3.27 9.92 12.29
CA LEU A 42 2.91 8.54 12.59
C LEU A 42 3.02 8.23 14.08
N SER A 43 4.07 8.71 14.73
CA SER A 43 4.24 8.57 16.18
C SER A 43 3.04 9.13 16.94
N GLU A 44 2.63 10.36 16.62
CA GLU A 44 1.50 11.03 17.27
C GLU A 44 0.17 10.31 17.02
N ARG A 45 -0.09 9.91 15.77
CA ARG A 45 -1.40 9.35 15.37
C ARG A 45 -1.56 7.88 15.70
N LEU A 46 -0.46 7.14 15.75
CA LEU A 46 -0.47 5.70 16.00
C LEU A 46 0.10 5.36 17.38
N GLY A 47 0.65 6.30 18.14
CA GLY A 47 1.24 6.05 19.47
C GLY A 47 2.41 5.08 19.41
N ILE A 48 3.34 5.31 18.47
CA ILE A 48 4.51 4.46 18.24
C ILE A 48 5.76 5.30 18.49
N SER A 49 6.74 4.76 19.22
CA SER A 49 8.02 5.42 19.48
C SER A 49 8.74 5.80 18.17
N PRO A 50 9.09 7.09 17.98
CA PRO A 50 9.79 7.56 16.79
C PRO A 50 11.31 7.38 16.87
N GLU A 51 11.89 7.19 18.07
CA GLU A 51 13.33 7.29 18.31
C GLU A 51 14.18 6.35 17.45
N PRO A 52 13.84 5.06 17.28
CA PRO A 52 14.62 4.16 16.43
C PRO A 52 14.63 4.58 14.96
N ALA A 53 13.50 5.10 14.46
CA ALA A 53 13.37 5.55 13.08
C ALA A 53 14.13 6.85 12.86
N ILE A 54 13.94 7.84 13.74
CA ILE A 54 14.65 9.13 13.72
C ILE A 54 16.17 8.93 13.68
N SER A 55 16.69 8.02 14.51
CA SER A 55 18.13 7.75 14.61
C SER A 55 18.69 7.07 13.35
N ASN A 56 17.85 6.37 12.58
CA ASN A 56 18.27 5.65 11.38
C ASN A 56 18.04 6.40 10.07
N VAL A 57 17.36 7.56 10.08
CA VAL A 57 16.99 8.30 8.85
C VAL A 57 18.19 8.51 7.93
N GLU A 58 19.31 8.99 8.45
CA GLU A 58 20.49 9.34 7.65
C GLU A 58 21.12 8.13 7.01
N ARG A 59 21.17 7.01 7.72
CA ARG A 59 21.66 5.72 7.21
C ARG A 59 20.72 5.18 6.13
N THR A 60 19.41 5.17 6.40
CA THR A 60 18.40 4.61 5.49
C THR A 60 18.25 5.43 4.21
N CYS A 61 18.22 6.76 4.32
CA CYS A 61 17.98 7.65 3.18
C CYS A 61 19.25 8.00 2.40
N ARG A 62 20.40 7.37 2.71
CA ARG A 62 21.68 7.62 2.03
C ARG A 62 21.70 7.07 0.60
N ALA A 63 21.07 5.93 0.39
CA ALA A 63 21.01 5.29 -0.92
C ALA A 63 20.14 6.10 -1.90
N PRO A 64 20.44 6.08 -3.21
CA PRO A 64 19.55 6.64 -4.21
C PRO A 64 18.19 5.94 -4.19
N LEU A 65 17.13 6.67 -4.51
CA LEU A 65 15.79 6.08 -4.66
C LEU A 65 15.80 5.11 -5.85
N PRO A 66 15.21 3.90 -5.70
CA PRO A 66 15.05 2.98 -6.82
C PRO A 66 14.11 3.57 -7.88
N GLU A 67 14.29 3.15 -9.13
CA GLU A 67 13.44 3.58 -10.23
C GLU A 67 11.97 3.26 -9.95
N GLY A 68 11.11 4.29 -10.07
CA GLY A 68 9.68 4.17 -9.82
C GLY A 68 9.24 4.53 -8.40
N ALA A 69 10.17 4.70 -7.44
CA ALA A 69 9.83 5.29 -6.15
C ALA A 69 9.60 6.80 -6.27
N GLU A 70 8.59 7.31 -5.56
CA GLU A 70 8.29 8.75 -5.47
C GLU A 70 9.10 9.45 -4.38
N GLY A 71 9.53 8.69 -3.38
CA GLY A 71 10.38 9.16 -2.30
C GLY A 71 10.41 8.21 -1.13
N TRP A 72 10.97 8.69 -0.03
CA TRP A 72 11.03 7.97 1.23
C TRP A 72 9.72 8.14 2.00
N PHE A 73 9.18 7.04 2.51
CA PHE A 73 7.96 6.99 3.29
C PHE A 73 8.19 6.32 4.62
N ALA A 74 7.58 6.88 5.67
CA ALA A 74 7.50 6.22 6.96
C ALA A 74 6.29 5.26 6.96
N VAL A 75 6.49 4.03 7.42
CA VAL A 75 5.43 3.03 7.61
C VAL A 75 5.61 2.32 8.96
N PRO A 76 4.54 1.96 9.67
CA PRO A 76 4.69 1.30 10.95
C PRO A 76 5.08 -0.17 10.76
N SER A 77 5.92 -0.69 11.65
CA SER A 77 6.10 -2.13 11.79
C SER A 77 4.90 -2.75 12.49
N LEU A 78 4.60 -4.02 12.16
CA LEU A 78 3.52 -4.72 12.86
C LEU A 78 3.79 -4.81 14.37
N ALA A 79 5.06 -4.99 14.76
CA ALA A 79 5.48 -4.98 16.15
C ALA A 79 5.22 -3.63 16.84
N GLY A 80 5.46 -2.50 16.16
CA GLY A 80 5.14 -1.17 16.66
C GLY A 80 3.66 -0.96 16.92
N LEU A 81 2.79 -1.46 16.04
CA LEU A 81 1.33 -1.37 16.19
C LEU A 81 0.78 -2.28 17.29
N THR A 82 1.37 -3.46 17.48
CA THR A 82 0.85 -4.50 18.37
C THR A 82 1.55 -4.59 19.73
N GLY A 83 2.61 -3.81 19.96
CA GLY A 83 3.40 -3.86 21.20
C GLY A 83 4.35 -5.06 21.28
N GLY A 84 4.86 -5.53 20.13
CA GLY A 84 5.83 -6.62 20.04
C GLY A 84 5.35 -7.85 19.25
N PRO A 85 6.18 -8.92 19.18
CA PRO A 85 5.95 -10.08 18.32
C PRO A 85 5.03 -11.15 18.91
N ARG A 86 4.60 -11.02 20.18
CA ARG A 86 3.79 -12.04 20.88
C ARG A 86 2.38 -12.16 20.28
N GLY A 87 1.90 -13.40 20.14
CA GLY A 87 0.55 -13.73 19.68
C GLY A 87 0.50 -14.29 18.25
N ASN A 88 -0.69 -14.74 17.85
CA ASN A 88 -0.95 -15.34 16.54
C ASN A 88 -0.75 -14.30 15.40
N PRO A 89 0.04 -14.58 14.34
CA PRO A 89 0.33 -13.60 13.28
C PRO A 89 -0.92 -12.99 12.60
N PRO A 90 -1.92 -13.76 12.12
CA PRO A 90 -3.20 -13.22 11.66
C PRO A 90 -3.87 -12.25 12.63
N GLU A 91 -4.00 -12.59 13.91
CA GLU A 91 -4.65 -11.74 14.91
C GLU A 91 -3.86 -10.44 15.14
N ARG A 92 -2.53 -10.53 15.15
CA ARG A 92 -1.66 -9.36 15.24
C ARG A 92 -1.87 -8.45 14.03
N TYR A 93 -1.88 -9.01 12.83
CA TYR A 93 -2.14 -8.26 11.59
C TYR A 93 -3.48 -7.54 11.65
N LEU A 94 -4.56 -8.24 12.02
CA LEU A 94 -5.89 -7.66 12.19
C LEU A 94 -5.92 -6.54 13.22
N ARG A 95 -5.20 -6.70 14.35
CA ARG A 95 -5.06 -5.65 15.37
C ARG A 95 -4.35 -4.43 14.82
N GLY A 96 -3.23 -4.62 14.12
CA GLY A 96 -2.49 -3.52 13.48
C GLY A 96 -3.32 -2.78 12.44
N MET A 97 -4.00 -3.53 11.57
CA MET A 97 -4.93 -3.00 10.57
C MET A 97 -6.05 -2.19 11.23
N ARG A 98 -6.70 -2.72 12.29
CA ARG A 98 -7.75 -2.00 13.03
C ARG A 98 -7.23 -0.69 13.63
N ARG A 99 -5.99 -0.65 14.11
CA ARG A 99 -5.36 0.57 14.65
C ARG A 99 -5.17 1.64 13.56
N VAL A 100 -4.63 1.25 12.40
CA VAL A 100 -4.44 2.18 11.26
C VAL A 100 -5.78 2.67 10.71
N VAL A 101 -6.75 1.76 10.50
CA VAL A 101 -8.09 2.13 10.04
C VAL A 101 -8.80 3.03 11.05
N GLY A 102 -8.67 2.75 12.35
CA GLY A 102 -9.20 3.61 13.41
C GLY A 102 -8.61 5.01 13.38
N ALA A 103 -7.28 5.13 13.19
CA ALA A 103 -6.61 6.42 13.05
C ALA A 103 -7.06 7.18 11.80
N LEU A 104 -7.24 6.50 10.66
CA LEU A 104 -7.82 7.11 9.46
C LEU A 104 -9.23 7.65 9.71
N CYS A 105 -10.08 6.87 10.38
CA CYS A 105 -11.43 7.31 10.76
C CYS A 105 -11.41 8.55 11.66
N ALA A 106 -10.54 8.57 12.68
CA ALA A 106 -10.36 9.72 13.55
C ALA A 106 -9.85 10.95 12.78
N PHE A 107 -9.12 10.73 11.68
CA PHE A 107 -8.65 11.77 10.77
C PHE A 107 -9.73 12.25 9.77
N GLY A 108 -10.93 11.66 9.78
CA GLY A 108 -12.06 12.05 8.92
C GLY A 108 -12.28 11.18 7.68
N TYR A 109 -11.49 10.12 7.49
CA TYR A 109 -11.79 9.13 6.44
C TYR A 109 -13.04 8.34 6.82
N LYS A 110 -13.97 8.19 5.87
CA LYS A 110 -15.20 7.43 6.12
C LYS A 110 -15.01 5.96 5.81
N ARG A 111 -15.48 5.10 6.71
CA ARG A 111 -15.74 3.68 6.38
C ARG A 111 -17.00 3.63 5.54
N SER A 112 -16.99 2.82 4.51
CA SER A 112 -18.11 2.67 3.58
C SER A 112 -18.79 1.32 3.68
N TRP A 113 -18.72 0.73 4.87
CA TRP A 113 -19.27 -0.59 5.11
C TRP A 113 -20.68 -0.45 5.69
N SER A 114 -21.68 -0.94 4.95
CA SER A 114 -23.07 -1.06 5.39
C SER A 114 -23.41 -2.47 5.90
N GLY A 115 -22.42 -3.28 6.30
CA GLY A 115 -22.62 -4.68 6.75
C GLY A 115 -21.90 -5.03 8.06
N GLU A 116 -21.87 -6.31 8.40
CA GLU A 116 -21.32 -6.89 9.65
C GLU A 116 -19.82 -6.55 9.91
N PRO A 117 -19.40 -6.21 11.15
CA PRO A 117 -18.01 -5.89 11.53
C PRO A 117 -16.96 -6.98 11.26
N ASP A 118 -17.38 -8.23 11.07
CA ASP A 118 -16.52 -9.41 11.14
C ASP A 118 -15.82 -9.79 9.82
N ARG A 119 -16.16 -9.18 8.68
CA ARG A 119 -15.48 -9.54 7.41
C ARG A 119 -14.02 -9.08 7.31
N LEU A 120 -13.55 -8.21 8.20
CA LEU A 120 -12.11 -7.88 8.28
C LEU A 120 -11.24 -9.13 8.55
N LEU A 121 -11.82 -10.22 9.06
CA LEU A 121 -11.13 -11.47 9.40
C LEU A 121 -10.49 -12.19 8.20
N ASP A 122 -10.91 -11.89 6.96
CA ASP A 122 -10.41 -12.58 5.76
C ASP A 122 -9.20 -11.88 5.09
N VAL A 123 -8.73 -10.75 5.63
CA VAL A 123 -7.64 -9.95 5.05
C VAL A 123 -6.28 -10.60 5.34
N ALA A 124 -5.86 -11.51 4.46
CA ALA A 124 -4.52 -12.08 4.47
C ALA A 124 -3.52 -11.11 3.82
N ILE A 125 -2.27 -11.08 4.29
CA ILE A 125 -1.17 -10.40 3.61
C ILE A 125 -0.71 -11.22 2.40
N GLY A 126 -0.36 -10.56 1.29
CA GLY A 126 0.20 -11.23 0.12
C GLY A 126 1.60 -11.80 0.42
N HIS A 127 1.96 -12.91 -0.23
CA HIS A 127 3.24 -13.59 0.00
C HIS A 127 4.44 -12.66 -0.25
N ARG A 128 4.49 -12.03 -1.42
CA ARG A 128 5.56 -11.11 -1.81
C ARG A 128 5.70 -9.93 -0.84
N THR A 129 4.57 -9.34 -0.43
CA THR A 129 4.55 -8.27 0.58
C THR A 129 5.08 -8.76 1.92
N ALA A 130 4.66 -9.94 2.37
CA ALA A 130 5.14 -10.52 3.63
C ALA A 130 6.65 -10.76 3.63
N GLU A 131 7.20 -11.31 2.54
CA GLU A 131 8.64 -11.53 2.37
C GLU A 131 9.43 -10.21 2.40
N CYS A 132 9.00 -9.21 1.63
CA CYS A 132 9.69 -7.92 1.60
C CYS A 132 9.64 -7.21 2.96
N LEU A 133 8.50 -7.26 3.66
CA LEU A 133 8.39 -6.69 5.00
C LEU A 133 9.24 -7.47 6.02
N ALA A 134 9.43 -8.77 5.86
CA ALA A 134 10.35 -9.55 6.69
C ALA A 134 11.80 -9.09 6.48
N HIS A 135 12.24 -8.91 5.22
CA HIS A 135 13.57 -8.35 4.92
C HIS A 135 13.75 -6.94 5.50
N ILE A 136 12.74 -6.08 5.41
CA ILE A 136 12.79 -4.74 6.03
C ILE A 136 12.92 -4.86 7.55
N ALA A 137 12.23 -5.80 8.19
CA ALA A 137 12.30 -6.03 9.63
C ALA A 137 13.70 -6.48 10.10
N GLU A 138 14.43 -7.22 9.27
CA GLU A 138 15.83 -7.62 9.55
C GLU A 138 16.78 -6.43 9.48
N GLN A 139 16.46 -5.44 8.65
CA GLN A 139 17.31 -4.28 8.37
C GLN A 139 17.05 -3.07 9.28
N GLN A 140 15.84 -2.96 9.83
CA GLN A 140 15.38 -1.79 10.58
C GLN A 140 14.70 -2.20 11.88
N ALA A 141 15.32 -1.83 13.01
CA ALA A 141 14.72 -1.98 14.32
C ALA A 141 13.67 -0.89 14.59
N GLY A 142 12.72 -1.20 15.47
CA GLY A 142 11.76 -0.24 16.01
C GLY A 142 10.34 -0.35 15.46
N GLY A 143 9.51 0.60 15.87
CA GLY A 143 8.08 0.62 15.55
C GLY A 143 7.73 1.28 14.22
N ILE A 144 8.66 2.03 13.62
CA ILE A 144 8.49 2.77 12.37
C ILE A 144 9.68 2.43 11.48
N TRP A 145 9.39 2.04 10.24
CA TRP A 145 10.35 1.79 9.18
C TRP A 145 10.31 2.91 8.15
N VAL A 146 11.43 3.12 7.48
CA VAL A 146 11.54 4.05 6.35
C VAL A 146 11.83 3.24 5.09
N ILE A 147 10.94 3.35 4.09
CA ILE A 147 11.04 2.60 2.83
C ILE A 147 10.88 3.55 1.64
N PRO A 148 11.52 3.30 0.48
CA PRO A 148 11.11 3.93 -0.76
C PRO A 148 9.71 3.42 -1.14
N ALA A 149 8.82 4.30 -1.60
CA ALA A 149 7.49 3.91 -2.04
C ALA A 149 6.88 4.92 -3.02
N GLN A 150 5.70 4.58 -3.55
CA GLN A 150 4.91 5.41 -4.45
C GLN A 150 3.40 5.19 -4.23
N PHE A 151 2.57 6.22 -4.45
CA PHE A 151 1.13 6.20 -4.12
C PHE A 151 0.19 5.64 -5.22
N GLY A 152 0.74 4.95 -6.20
CA GLY A 152 0.04 4.25 -7.28
C GLY A 152 0.32 4.76 -8.70
N LYS A 153 1.06 5.86 -8.91
CA LYS A 153 1.17 6.48 -10.23
C LYS A 153 1.88 5.58 -11.25
N ARG A 154 2.89 4.84 -10.81
CA ARG A 154 3.63 3.86 -11.63
C ARG A 154 2.73 2.79 -12.23
N PHE A 155 1.69 2.37 -11.50
CA PHE A 155 0.72 1.35 -11.91
C PHE A 155 -0.68 1.93 -12.13
N ALA A 156 -0.76 3.21 -12.52
CA ALA A 156 -2.04 3.83 -12.85
C ALA A 156 -2.68 3.10 -14.04
N GLY A 157 -3.94 2.68 -13.89
CA GLY A 157 -4.64 1.89 -14.91
C GLY A 157 -4.39 0.38 -14.83
N ALA A 158 -3.50 -0.09 -13.97
CA ALA A 158 -3.22 -1.52 -13.82
C ALA A 158 -4.00 -2.14 -12.66
N SER A 159 -4.32 -3.43 -12.78
CA SER A 159 -4.80 -4.23 -11.65
C SER A 159 -3.68 -4.54 -10.65
N ALA A 160 -4.07 -4.93 -9.43
CA ALA A 160 -3.13 -5.40 -8.41
C ALA A 160 -2.31 -6.61 -8.87
N ARG A 161 -2.95 -7.59 -9.54
CA ARG A 161 -2.28 -8.78 -10.07
C ARG A 161 -1.27 -8.43 -11.15
N ARG A 162 -1.61 -7.49 -12.02
CA ARG A 162 -0.69 -7.00 -13.05
C ARG A 162 0.49 -6.27 -12.44
N ALA A 163 0.24 -5.38 -11.50
CA ALA A 163 1.31 -4.69 -10.77
C ALA A 163 2.24 -5.68 -10.07
N GLU A 164 1.69 -6.69 -9.39
CA GLU A 164 2.47 -7.73 -8.70
C GLU A 164 3.39 -8.50 -9.63
N VAL A 165 2.96 -8.83 -10.85
CA VAL A 165 3.81 -9.52 -11.85
C VAL A 165 4.91 -8.62 -12.41
N VAL A 166 4.64 -7.31 -12.55
CA VAL A 166 5.57 -6.34 -13.18
C VAL A 166 6.53 -5.71 -12.17
N CYS A 167 6.25 -5.81 -10.86
CA CYS A 167 7.14 -5.32 -9.81
C CYS A 167 8.56 -5.87 -9.99
N THR A 168 9.57 -5.00 -9.95
CA THR A 168 10.98 -5.40 -9.92
C THR A 168 11.27 -6.25 -8.69
N PRO A 169 12.35 -7.07 -8.63
CA PRO A 169 12.56 -8.01 -7.53
C PRO A 169 12.46 -7.40 -6.11
N ASP A 170 12.93 -6.17 -5.93
CA ASP A 170 12.88 -5.46 -4.64
C ASP A 170 11.58 -4.64 -4.44
N GLU A 171 10.72 -4.55 -5.46
CA GLU A 171 9.44 -3.86 -5.42
C GLU A 171 8.31 -4.81 -4.98
N PHE A 172 7.37 -4.31 -4.17
CA PHE A 172 6.23 -5.09 -3.72
C PHE A 172 4.96 -4.24 -3.56
N PRO A 173 3.77 -4.80 -3.85
CA PRO A 173 2.50 -4.16 -3.54
C PRO A 173 2.38 -3.86 -2.04
N LEU A 174 1.97 -2.64 -1.69
CA LEU A 174 1.76 -2.26 -0.31
C LEU A 174 0.43 -2.79 0.23
N ASP A 175 0.47 -3.20 1.49
CA ASP A 175 -0.71 -3.63 2.22
C ASP A 175 -1.50 -2.45 2.81
N LEU A 176 -2.65 -2.74 3.39
CA LEU A 176 -3.53 -1.75 4.00
C LEU A 176 -2.86 -0.98 5.15
N ILE A 177 -1.99 -1.63 5.93
CA ILE A 177 -1.26 -0.99 7.03
C ILE A 177 -0.31 0.08 6.48
N CYS A 178 0.50 -0.26 5.49
CA CYS A 178 1.45 0.66 4.88
C CYS A 178 0.74 1.82 4.17
N VAL A 179 -0.23 1.51 3.30
CA VAL A 179 -0.96 2.55 2.55
C VAL A 179 -1.73 3.47 3.50
N GLY A 180 -2.39 2.92 4.52
CA GLY A 180 -3.12 3.71 5.50
C GLY A 180 -2.20 4.63 6.31
N ALA A 181 -1.01 4.16 6.69
CA ALA A 181 -0.01 5.01 7.34
C ALA A 181 0.49 6.13 6.43
N MET A 182 0.80 5.82 5.16
CA MET A 182 1.20 6.84 4.20
C MET A 182 0.11 7.91 4.03
N LEU A 183 -1.18 7.52 4.01
CA LEU A 183 -2.31 8.45 3.94
C LEU A 183 -2.48 9.31 5.18
N LEU A 184 -2.19 8.78 6.38
CA LEU A 184 -2.12 9.60 7.58
C LEU A 184 -1.07 10.69 7.37
N ALA A 185 0.16 10.34 6.98
CA ALA A 185 1.23 11.32 6.76
C ALA A 185 0.97 12.29 5.59
N HIS A 186 0.09 11.96 4.63
CA HIS A 186 -0.18 12.75 3.42
C HIS A 186 -1.70 12.95 3.21
N PRO A 187 -2.36 13.74 4.07
CA PRO A 187 -3.81 13.85 4.03
C PRO A 187 -4.35 14.54 2.77
N THR A 188 -3.52 15.30 2.05
CA THR A 188 -3.88 15.94 0.78
C THR A 188 -3.86 14.97 -0.40
N ARG A 189 -3.48 13.70 -0.21
CA ARG A 189 -3.35 12.72 -1.29
C ARG A 189 -4.68 12.26 -1.86
N LEU A 190 -5.76 12.28 -1.08
CA LEU A 190 -7.07 11.78 -1.49
C LEU A 190 -8.21 12.79 -1.21
N PRO A 191 -8.24 13.98 -1.83
CA PRO A 191 -9.25 15.00 -1.57
C PRO A 191 -10.46 14.94 -2.52
N ARG A 192 -10.35 14.32 -3.70
CA ARG A 192 -11.41 14.33 -4.74
C ARG A 192 -11.47 13.01 -5.52
N LEU A 193 -12.65 12.73 -6.09
CA LEU A 193 -12.96 11.49 -6.80
C LEU A 193 -12.25 11.36 -8.17
N CYS A 194 -11.95 12.50 -8.81
CA CYS A 194 -11.30 12.53 -10.13
C CYS A 194 -9.76 12.47 -10.08
N ASP A 195 -9.18 12.57 -8.87
CA ASP A 195 -7.75 12.36 -8.69
C ASP A 195 -7.45 10.85 -8.68
N LEU A 196 -6.20 10.46 -8.94
CA LEU A 196 -5.79 9.05 -8.94
C LEU A 196 -6.07 8.41 -7.58
N GLY A 197 -7.05 7.51 -7.51
CA GLY A 197 -7.31 6.67 -6.35
C GLY A 197 -6.31 5.52 -6.24
N MET A 198 -6.57 4.56 -5.35
CA MET A 198 -5.63 3.47 -5.09
C MET A 198 -6.30 2.13 -4.80
N ILE A 199 -5.62 1.07 -5.23
CA ILE A 199 -5.92 -0.34 -4.95
C ILE A 199 -4.78 -0.91 -4.12
N CYS A 200 -5.07 -1.39 -2.90
CA CYS A 200 -4.07 -2.04 -2.05
C CYS A 200 -3.83 -3.47 -2.53
N GLY A 201 -2.74 -3.70 -3.26
CA GLY A 201 -2.38 -5.01 -3.81
C GLY A 201 -1.68 -5.94 -2.82
N GLY A 202 -1.20 -5.44 -1.68
CA GLY A 202 -0.44 -6.22 -0.70
C GLY A 202 -1.28 -7.15 0.19
N ASN A 203 -2.58 -7.30 -0.08
CA ASN A 203 -3.49 -8.16 0.66
C ASN A 203 -4.21 -9.15 -0.29
N GLY A 204 -4.31 -10.41 0.13
CA GLY A 204 -4.93 -11.50 -0.65
C GLY A 204 -6.45 -11.37 -0.79
N ASN A 205 -7.11 -10.82 0.22
CA ASN A 205 -8.52 -10.41 0.17
C ASN A 205 -8.63 -9.00 0.70
N SER A 206 -9.43 -8.19 0.03
CA SER A 206 -9.47 -6.78 0.31
C SER A 206 -10.94 -6.34 0.41
N LEU A 207 -11.32 -5.54 1.43
CA LEU A 207 -12.71 -5.26 1.85
C LEU A 207 -13.03 -3.80 2.26
N LEU A 208 -12.65 -2.80 1.47
CA LEU A 208 -13.06 -1.40 1.67
C LEU A 208 -13.43 -0.79 0.31
N LYS A 209 -14.66 -0.27 0.15
CA LYS A 209 -15.13 0.39 -1.10
C LYS A 209 -15.69 1.77 -0.75
N THR A 210 -14.94 2.88 -0.81
CA THR A 210 -15.49 4.19 -0.38
C THR A 210 -16.33 4.90 -1.43
N GLN A 211 -17.56 5.31 -1.08
CA GLN A 211 -18.33 6.35 -1.80
C GLN A 211 -18.91 7.39 -0.82
N PRO A 212 -19.05 8.68 -1.19
CA PRO A 212 -18.37 9.40 -2.27
C PRO A 212 -17.47 10.52 -1.70
N ALA A 213 -16.16 10.40 -1.91
CA ALA A 213 -15.24 11.55 -2.01
C ALA A 213 -13.88 11.12 -2.55
N THR A 214 -13.33 9.99 -2.10
CA THR A 214 -12.11 9.43 -2.68
C THR A 214 -12.07 7.92 -2.47
N LEU A 215 -11.75 7.19 -3.53
CA LEU A 215 -11.88 5.73 -3.60
C LEU A 215 -10.56 5.05 -3.21
N MET A 216 -10.50 4.54 -1.99
CA MET A 216 -9.57 3.49 -1.59
C MET A 216 -10.31 2.17 -1.75
N ILE A 217 -10.02 1.41 -2.81
CA ILE A 217 -10.56 0.07 -2.96
C ILE A 217 -9.58 -0.91 -2.36
N VAL A 218 -10.06 -1.63 -1.36
CA VAL A 218 -9.49 -2.86 -0.87
C VAL A 218 -10.53 -3.88 -1.41
N GLY A 219 -10.21 -4.65 -2.48
CA GLY A 219 -11.06 -5.70 -3.13
C GLY A 219 -10.33 -7.01 -3.54
N ARG A 220 -10.95 -8.19 -3.31
CA ARG A 220 -10.52 -9.61 -3.58
C ARG A 220 -9.59 -9.88 -4.79
N ASN A 221 -8.62 -10.80 -4.61
CA ASN A 221 -7.81 -11.40 -5.69
C ASN A 221 -8.54 -12.41 -6.60
N HIS A 222 -9.86 -12.61 -6.41
CA HIS A 222 -10.70 -13.43 -7.26
C HIS A 222 -12.08 -12.77 -7.47
N ALA A 223 -12.28 -12.07 -8.60
CA ALA A 223 -13.52 -12.04 -9.37
C ALA A 223 -13.36 -11.19 -10.66
N PRO A 224 -13.93 -11.63 -11.80
CA PRO A 224 -14.16 -10.81 -12.98
C PRO A 224 -15.38 -9.86 -12.84
N GLU A 225 -15.68 -9.38 -11.63
CA GLU A 225 -16.81 -8.46 -11.35
C GLU A 225 -16.39 -7.39 -10.32
N ILE A 226 -15.58 -6.45 -10.77
CA ILE A 226 -16.05 -5.06 -10.66
C ILE A 226 -16.97 -4.96 -11.86
N ASP A 227 -18.28 -5.03 -11.65
CA ASP A 227 -19.20 -4.67 -12.71
C ASP A 227 -18.73 -3.33 -13.24
N VAL A 228 -18.31 -3.38 -14.50
CA VAL A 228 -18.70 -2.45 -15.54
C VAL A 228 -20.04 -1.81 -15.14
N MET A 229 -20.00 -0.82 -14.24
CA MET A 229 -21.07 0.15 -14.09
C MET A 229 -20.95 1.01 -15.34
N ASP A 230 -21.50 0.44 -16.40
CA ASP A 230 -21.66 0.97 -17.74
C ASP A 230 -20.39 1.60 -18.35
N GLY A 231 -19.50 0.72 -18.83
CA GLY A 231 -18.33 1.09 -19.63
C GLY A 231 -17.09 1.48 -18.81
N SER A 232 -16.07 0.60 -18.86
CA SER A 232 -14.64 0.91 -19.10
C SER A 232 -13.87 2.03 -18.35
N VAL A 233 -14.43 2.80 -17.41
CA VAL A 233 -13.82 4.10 -17.02
C VAL A 233 -13.12 4.12 -15.65
N HIS A 234 -13.42 3.23 -14.68
CA HIS A 234 -12.86 3.38 -13.32
C HIS A 234 -11.41 2.90 -13.13
N HIS A 235 -10.96 1.86 -13.83
CA HIS A 235 -9.55 1.41 -13.73
C HIS A 235 -8.56 2.50 -14.14
N ALA A 236 -8.94 3.35 -15.11
CA ALA A 236 -8.11 4.46 -15.56
C ALA A 236 -7.88 5.53 -14.47
N TYR A 237 -8.59 5.51 -13.35
CA TYR A 237 -8.41 6.44 -12.23
C TYR A 237 -7.82 5.78 -10.98
N LEU A 238 -7.40 4.52 -11.06
CA LEU A 238 -6.81 3.80 -9.92
C LEU A 238 -5.37 3.43 -10.21
N GLY A 239 -4.53 3.50 -9.19
CA GLY A 239 -3.16 2.98 -9.22
C GLY A 239 -2.92 1.96 -8.12
N VAL A 240 -1.81 1.22 -8.20
CA VAL A 240 -1.40 0.27 -7.15
C VAL A 240 -0.19 0.83 -6.40
N PRO A 241 -0.33 1.23 -5.12
CA PRO A 241 0.82 1.66 -4.33
C PRO A 241 1.81 0.49 -4.15
N THR A 242 3.08 0.79 -4.35
CA THR A 242 4.19 -0.16 -4.16
C THR A 242 5.26 0.45 -3.27
N GLY A 243 5.94 -0.42 -2.54
CA GLY A 243 7.13 -0.12 -1.75
C GLY A 243 8.32 -0.88 -2.31
N PHE A 244 9.50 -0.50 -1.84
CA PHE A 244 10.75 -1.15 -2.21
C PHE A 244 11.50 -1.57 -0.95
N VAL A 245 12.20 -2.70 -0.99
CA VAL A 245 13.15 -3.06 0.07
C VAL A 245 14.33 -2.09 -0.03
N PRO A 246 14.66 -1.34 1.05
CA PRO A 246 15.75 -0.39 1.00
C PRO A 246 17.10 -1.10 0.91
N GLN A 247 17.96 -0.63 0.01
CA GLN A 247 19.34 -1.08 -0.10
C GLN A 247 20.18 -0.34 0.95
N LEU A 248 20.24 -0.87 2.16
CA LEU A 248 21.04 -0.29 3.25
C LEU A 248 22.51 -0.66 3.05
N GLY A 249 23.31 0.34 2.68
CA GLY A 249 24.78 0.23 2.60
C GLY A 249 25.48 0.32 3.95
#